data_AF-A0A524FXD2-F1
#
_entry.id   AF-A0A524FXD2-F1
#
_cell.length_a   1.000
_cell.length_b   1.000
_cell.length_c   1.000
_cell.angle_alpha   90.00
_cell.angle_beta   90.00
_cell.angle_gamma   90.00
#
_symmetry.space_group_name_H-M   'P 1'
#
loop_
_entity.id
_entity.type
_entity.pdbx_description
1 polymer ?
#
loop_
_entity_poly.entity_id
_entity_poly.type
_entity_poly.pdbx_seq_one_letter_code
_entity_poly.pdbx_strand_id
1 'polypeptide(L)'
;MAIDNKQFNDAKVFYKEALDIFKMLGWFDQADILYREIQHVEIYKTEFLKKQSFEDQKRQKREELFQKRVDALLEEQSQKKSLIRANLMKLPPEIRKIIDKINLLIEKAEKEVTAQIYERALNRYEYILELYRSIPPDKLNLTEEIAEINQKIEDLKVKY
;
A
#
# COMPACT_ATOMS: atom_id res chain seq x y z
N MET A 1 -21.90 2.85 -9.76
CA MET A 1 -22.89 2.05 -10.52
C MET A 1 -22.39 1.97 -11.95
N ALA A 2 -22.13 0.76 -12.47
CA ALA A 2 -21.77 0.61 -13.87
C ALA A 2 -23.03 0.90 -14.70
N ILE A 3 -23.03 1.98 -15.47
CA ILE A 3 -24.06 2.20 -16.48
C ILE A 3 -23.79 1.16 -17.56
N ASP A 4 -24.56 0.08 -17.50
CA ASP A 4 -24.46 -1.02 -18.46
C ASP A 4 -25.09 -0.58 -19.79
N ASN A 5 -24.58 -1.08 -20.91
CA ASN A 5 -25.17 -0.88 -22.24
C ASN A 5 -26.69 -1.18 -22.25
N LYS A 6 -27.11 -2.05 -21.33
CA LYS A 6 -28.51 -2.35 -21.04
C LYS A 6 -29.35 -1.11 -20.72
N GLN A 7 -28.88 -0.18 -19.89
CA GLN A 7 -29.65 1.00 -19.50
C GLN A 7 -29.93 1.95 -20.68
N PHE A 8 -28.98 2.10 -21.60
CA PHE A 8 -29.19 2.89 -22.82
C PHE A 8 -30.18 2.20 -23.78
N ASN A 9 -30.13 0.87 -23.87
CA ASN A 9 -31.09 0.10 -24.67
C ASN A 9 -32.50 0.16 -24.07
N ASP A 10 -32.62 0.01 -22.75
CA ASP A 10 -33.88 0.09 -22.03
C ASP A 10 -34.49 1.50 -22.18
N ALA A 11 -33.68 2.56 -22.07
CA ALA A 11 -34.12 3.93 -22.32
C ALA A 11 -34.72 4.13 -23.72
N LYS A 12 -34.10 3.53 -24.75
CA LYS A 12 -34.64 3.58 -26.12
C LYS A 12 -35.97 2.84 -26.26
N VAL A 13 -36.14 1.72 -25.56
CA VAL A 13 -37.39 0.96 -25.56
C VAL A 13 -38.50 1.81 -24.93
N PHE A 14 -38.25 2.36 -23.73
CA PHE A 14 -39.24 3.20 -23.05
C PHE A 14 -39.60 4.47 -23.83
N TYR A 15 -38.63 5.13 -24.47
CA TYR A 15 -38.93 6.28 -25.31
C TYR A 15 -39.76 5.92 -26.54
N LYS A 16 -39.58 4.72 -27.12
CA LYS A 16 -40.43 4.25 -28.23
C LYS A 16 -41.85 3.95 -27.75
N GLU A 17 -42.01 3.28 -26.63
CA GLU A 17 -43.33 3.00 -26.03
C GLU A 17 -44.09 4.28 -25.70
N ALA A 18 -43.40 5.26 -25.09
CA ALA A 18 -43.99 6.57 -24.78
C ALA A 18 -44.36 7.35 -26.06
N LEU A 19 -43.56 7.23 -27.11
CA LEU A 19 -43.82 7.87 -28.41
C LEU A 19 -45.07 7.29 -29.07
N ASP A 20 -45.27 5.98 -29.00
CA ASP A 20 -46.49 5.34 -29.52
C ASP A 20 -47.74 5.79 -28.75
N ILE A 21 -47.65 5.89 -27.42
CA ILE A 21 -48.74 6.40 -26.57
C ILE A 21 -49.07 7.87 -26.91
N PHE A 22 -48.06 8.74 -27.04
CA PHE A 22 -48.30 10.15 -27.36
C PHE A 22 -48.88 10.36 -28.76
N LYS A 23 -48.50 9.54 -29.74
CA LYS A 23 -49.15 9.54 -31.06
C LYS A 23 -50.62 9.14 -30.99
N MET A 24 -50.95 8.11 -30.20
CA MET A 24 -52.35 7.68 -30.00
C MET A 24 -53.21 8.76 -29.33
N LEU A 25 -52.62 9.58 -28.46
CA LEU A 25 -53.29 10.69 -27.78
C LEU A 25 -53.34 11.99 -28.62
N GLY A 26 -52.72 12.02 -29.79
CA GLY A 26 -52.63 13.20 -30.65
C GLY A 26 -51.65 14.27 -30.15
N TRP A 27 -50.74 13.91 -29.25
CA TRP A 27 -49.74 14.80 -28.65
C TRP A 27 -48.45 14.81 -29.48
N PHE A 28 -48.52 15.37 -30.69
CA PHE A 28 -47.44 15.28 -31.67
C PHE A 28 -46.20 16.09 -31.28
N ASP A 29 -46.36 17.24 -30.62
CA ASP A 29 -45.22 18.06 -30.16
C ASP A 29 -44.34 17.29 -29.16
N GLN A 30 -44.97 16.53 -28.25
CA GLN A 30 -44.29 15.68 -27.28
C GLN A 30 -43.64 14.46 -27.95
N ALA A 31 -44.28 13.89 -28.98
CA ALA A 31 -43.69 12.81 -29.76
C ALA A 31 -42.43 13.25 -30.54
N ASP A 32 -42.41 14.48 -31.06
CA ASP A 32 -41.25 15.06 -31.73
C ASP A 32 -40.08 15.29 -30.78
N ILE A 33 -40.35 15.73 -29.54
CA ILE A 33 -39.34 15.82 -28.48
C ILE A 33 -38.74 14.45 -28.19
N LEU A 34 -39.58 13.41 -28.03
CA LEU A 34 -39.10 12.05 -27.79
C LEU A 34 -38.25 11.50 -28.95
N TYR A 35 -38.57 11.87 -30.19
CA TYR A 35 -37.76 11.47 -31.35
C TYR A 35 -36.34 12.03 -31.28
N ARG A 36 -36.19 13.29 -30.87
CA ARG A 36 -34.87 13.91 -30.65
C ARG A 36 -34.13 13.26 -29.49
N GLU A 37 -34.82 12.95 -28.40
CA GLU A 37 -34.18 12.28 -27.25
C GLU A 37 -33.69 10.87 -27.59
N ILE A 38 -34.44 10.09 -28.38
CA ILE A 38 -33.98 8.78 -28.88
C ILE A 38 -32.67 8.90 -29.67
N GLN A 39 -32.51 9.96 -30.46
CA GLN A 39 -31.26 10.23 -31.20
C GLN A 39 -30.12 10.62 -30.25
N HIS A 40 -30.41 11.43 -29.22
CA HIS A 40 -29.42 11.87 -28.24
C HIS A 40 -28.91 10.72 -27.36
N VAL A 41 -29.71 9.68 -27.11
CA VAL A 41 -29.28 8.51 -26.33
C VAL A 41 -28.01 7.86 -26.89
N GLU A 42 -27.82 7.80 -28.21
CA GLU A 42 -26.56 7.28 -28.79
C GLU A 42 -25.38 8.21 -28.56
N ILE A 43 -25.60 9.53 -28.65
CA ILE A 43 -24.56 10.53 -28.38
C ILE A 43 -24.10 10.38 -26.93
N TYR A 44 -25.03 10.36 -25.97
CA TYR A 44 -24.73 10.17 -24.55
C TYR A 44 -23.98 8.88 -24.28
N LYS A 45 -24.37 7.78 -24.93
CA LYS A 45 -23.66 6.50 -24.81
C LYS A 45 -22.21 6.62 -25.28
N THR A 46 -21.97 7.23 -26.44
CA THR A 46 -20.59 7.39 -26.96
C THR A 46 -19.74 8.29 -26.08
N GLU A 47 -20.28 9.39 -25.58
CA GLU A 47 -19.58 10.30 -24.67
C GLU A 47 -19.25 9.64 -23.33
N PHE A 48 -20.19 8.87 -22.79
CA PHE A 48 -19.98 8.11 -21.56
C PHE A 48 -18.83 7.09 -21.71
N LEU A 49 -18.83 6.30 -22.79
CA LEU A 49 -17.76 5.33 -23.06
C LEU A 49 -16.39 5.99 -23.27
N LYS A 50 -16.34 7.16 -23.92
CA LYS A 50 -15.12 7.95 -24.05
C LYS A 50 -14.62 8.44 -22.70
N LYS A 51 -15.51 8.93 -21.84
CA LYS A 51 -15.14 9.38 -20.50
C LYS A 51 -14.61 8.23 -19.65
N GLN A 52 -15.28 7.08 -19.68
CA GLN A 52 -14.86 5.87 -18.97
C GLN A 52 -13.48 5.41 -19.41
N SER A 53 -13.25 5.27 -20.73
CA SER A 53 -11.94 4.85 -21.24
C SER A 53 -10.82 5.83 -20.89
N PHE A 54 -11.10 7.14 -20.88
CA PHE A 54 -10.14 8.15 -20.43
C PHE A 54 -9.83 8.03 -18.93
N GLU A 55 -10.84 7.80 -18.08
CA GLU A 55 -10.66 7.58 -16.65
C GLU A 55 -9.84 6.31 -16.38
N ASP A 56 -10.11 5.23 -17.11
CA ASP A 56 -9.37 3.97 -17.03
C ASP A 56 -7.91 4.15 -17.44
N GLN A 57 -7.63 4.85 -18.54
CA GLN A 57 -6.26 5.18 -18.95
C GLN A 57 -5.55 6.04 -17.89
N LYS A 58 -6.23 7.01 -17.29
CA LYS A 58 -5.67 7.84 -16.21
C LYS A 58 -5.41 7.02 -14.95
N ARG A 59 -6.22 5.99 -14.68
CA ARG A 59 -6.00 5.06 -13.58
C ARG A 59 -4.78 4.18 -13.85
N GLN A 60 -4.69 3.58 -15.03
CA GLN A 60 -3.54 2.77 -15.45
C GLN A 60 -2.22 3.55 -15.37
N LYS A 61 -2.16 4.77 -15.91
CA LYS A 61 -0.96 5.62 -15.81
C LYS A 61 -0.56 5.92 -14.36
N ARG A 62 -1.53 6.12 -13.47
CA ARG A 62 -1.25 6.35 -12.04
C ARG A 62 -0.71 5.09 -11.38
N GLU A 63 -1.25 3.93 -11.72
CA GLU A 63 -0.82 2.64 -11.22
C GLU A 63 0.59 2.27 -11.71
N GLU A 64 0.89 2.52 -12.99
CA GLU A 64 2.25 2.37 -13.54
C GLU A 64 3.27 3.29 -12.86
N LEU A 65 2.92 4.56 -12.63
CA LEU A 65 3.79 5.51 -11.92
C LEU A 65 4.02 5.09 -10.48
N PHE A 66 2.98 4.56 -9.82
CA PHE A 66 3.09 4.02 -8.47
C PHE A 66 4.03 2.80 -8.46
N GLN A 67 3.83 1.85 -9.37
CA GLN A 67 4.68 0.67 -9.46
C GLN A 67 6.15 1.03 -9.67
N LYS A 68 6.45 1.96 -10.59
CA LYS A 68 7.81 2.46 -10.80
C LYS A 68 8.45 3.04 -9.54
N ARG A 69 7.67 3.75 -8.71
CA ARG A 69 8.17 4.27 -7.43
C ARG A 69 8.42 3.16 -6.42
N VAL A 70 7.54 2.17 -6.36
CA VAL A 70 7.73 0.99 -5.50
C VAL A 70 9.00 0.24 -5.90
N ASP A 71 9.20 0.00 -7.19
CA ASP A 71 10.37 -0.70 -7.71
C ASP A 71 11.67 0.06 -7.38
N ALA A 72 11.69 1.39 -7.60
CA ALA A 72 12.83 2.23 -7.23
C ALA A 72 13.15 2.19 -5.72
N LEU A 73 12.13 2.22 -4.86
CA LEU A 73 12.32 2.11 -3.41
C LEU A 73 12.86 0.73 -3.00
N LEU A 74 12.39 -0.34 -3.64
CA LEU A 74 12.89 -1.70 -3.40
C LEU A 74 14.35 -1.84 -3.84
N GLU A 75 14.72 -1.26 -4.98
CA GLU A 75 16.10 -1.21 -5.45
C GLU A 75 17.00 -0.45 -4.46
N GLU A 76 16.61 0.74 -4.03
CA GLU A 76 17.35 1.50 -3.01
C GLU A 76 17.52 0.71 -1.70
N GLN A 77 16.47 0.05 -1.22
CA GLN A 77 16.55 -0.80 -0.03
C GLN A 77 17.52 -1.97 -0.25
N SER A 78 17.50 -2.59 -1.42
CA SER A 78 18.39 -3.70 -1.76
C SER A 78 19.85 -3.27 -1.78
N GLN A 79 20.14 -2.08 -2.34
CA GLN A 79 21.47 -1.49 -2.37
C GLN A 79 21.95 -1.12 -0.97
N LYS A 80 21.10 -0.52 -0.13
CA LYS A 80 21.43 -0.25 1.27
C LYS A 80 21.76 -1.55 2.01
N LYS A 81 20.94 -2.60 1.85
CA LYS A 81 21.19 -3.91 2.46
C LYS A 81 22.50 -4.54 1.97
N SER A 82 22.83 -4.42 0.67
CA SER A 82 24.08 -4.96 0.14
C SER A 82 25.30 -4.20 0.65
N LEU A 83 25.23 -2.86 0.75
CA LEU A 83 26.27 -2.03 1.37
C LEU A 83 26.48 -2.38 2.84
N ILE A 84 25.39 -2.54 3.61
CA ILE A 84 25.46 -2.99 5.00
C ILE A 84 26.15 -4.36 5.07
N ARG A 85 25.75 -5.32 4.23
CA ARG A 85 26.40 -6.65 4.17
C ARG A 85 27.88 -6.56 3.80
N ALA A 86 28.24 -5.71 2.84
CA ALA A 86 29.63 -5.50 2.44
C ALA A 86 30.46 -4.88 3.57
N ASN A 87 29.90 -3.94 4.33
CA ASN A 87 30.54 -3.38 5.51
C ASN A 87 30.66 -4.41 6.64
N LEU A 88 29.65 -5.26 6.86
CA LEU A 88 29.72 -6.37 7.81
C LEU A 88 30.76 -7.42 7.40
N MET A 89 30.99 -7.65 6.11
CA MET A 89 32.05 -8.55 5.61
C MET A 89 33.46 -8.02 5.87
N LYS A 90 33.63 -6.70 6.01
CA LYS A 90 34.92 -6.08 6.38
C LYS A 90 35.22 -6.20 7.88
N LEU A 91 34.22 -6.52 8.71
CA LEU A 91 34.42 -6.71 10.14
C LEU A 91 35.06 -8.07 10.44
N PRO A 92 35.82 -8.18 11.55
CA PRO A 92 36.32 -9.45 12.05
C PRO A 92 35.19 -10.48 12.22
N PRO A 93 35.44 -11.78 11.90
CA PRO A 93 34.41 -12.83 11.93
C PRO A 93 33.81 -13.05 13.32
N GLU A 94 34.53 -12.72 14.39
CA GLU A 94 34.04 -12.77 15.78
C GLU A 94 32.94 -11.73 16.03
N ILE A 95 33.16 -10.48 15.62
CA ILE A 95 32.19 -9.39 15.76
C ILE A 95 30.95 -9.66 14.92
N ARG A 96 31.13 -10.21 13.71
CA ARG A 96 30.02 -10.59 12.85
C ARG A 96 29.10 -11.63 13.49
N LYS A 97 29.66 -12.67 14.13
CA LYS A 97 28.88 -13.68 14.85
C LYS A 97 28.11 -13.09 16.03
N ILE A 98 28.68 -12.09 16.72
CA ILE A 98 28.01 -11.38 17.82
C ILE A 98 26.82 -10.57 17.28
N ILE A 99 27.00 -9.85 16.17
CA ILE A 99 25.92 -9.07 15.53
C ILE A 99 24.78 -9.99 15.04
N ASP A 100 25.11 -11.10 14.38
CA ASP A 100 24.09 -12.07 13.93
C ASP A 100 23.29 -12.63 15.12
N LYS A 101 23.95 -12.87 16.25
CA LYS A 101 23.32 -13.31 17.49
C LYS A 101 22.41 -12.22 18.09
N ILE A 102 22.86 -10.97 18.09
CA ILE A 102 22.07 -9.82 18.55
C ILE A 102 20.79 -9.68 17.72
N ASN A 103 20.90 -9.71 16.39
CA ASN A 103 19.74 -9.61 15.49
C ASN A 103 18.69 -10.70 15.78
N LEU A 104 19.15 -11.94 15.98
CA LEU A 104 18.26 -13.06 16.32
C LEU A 104 17.59 -12.89 17.70
N LEU A 105 18.28 -12.26 18.66
CA LEU A 105 17.72 -11.96 19.97
C LEU A 105 16.70 -10.82 19.91
N ILE A 106 16.94 -9.79 19.09
CA ILE A 106 16.00 -8.68 18.87
C ILE A 106 14.68 -9.21 18.30
N GLU A 107 14.74 -10.02 17.23
CA GLU A 107 13.54 -10.62 16.64
C GLU A 107 12.74 -11.47 17.64
N LYS A 108 13.44 -12.19 18.53
CA LYS A 108 12.80 -13.00 19.58
C LYS A 108 12.17 -12.13 20.66
N ALA A 109 12.89 -11.09 21.09
CA ALA A 109 12.40 -10.15 22.10
C ALA A 109 11.13 -9.44 21.60
N GLU A 110 11.11 -8.98 20.34
CA GLU A 110 9.93 -8.33 19.77
C GLU A 110 8.72 -9.26 19.69
N LYS A 111 8.92 -10.54 19.33
CA LYS A 111 7.85 -11.56 19.39
C LYS A 111 7.33 -11.76 20.82
N GLU A 112 8.21 -11.78 21.81
CA GLU A 112 7.81 -11.92 23.22
C GLU A 112 7.06 -10.68 23.74
N VAL A 113 7.43 -9.47 23.29
CA VAL A 113 6.66 -8.25 23.57
C VAL A 113 5.26 -8.32 22.98
N THR A 114 5.12 -8.78 21.73
CA THR A 114 3.79 -8.96 21.11
C THR A 114 2.95 -10.04 21.80
N ALA A 115 3.60 -11.06 22.36
CA ALA A 115 2.96 -12.13 23.14
C ALA A 115 2.71 -11.74 24.61
N GLN A 116 2.99 -10.49 25.01
CA GLN A 116 2.84 -9.97 26.38
C GLN A 116 3.69 -10.71 27.43
N ILE A 117 4.78 -11.35 27.02
CA ILE A 117 5.72 -12.03 27.92
C ILE A 117 6.86 -11.08 28.26
N TYR A 118 6.56 -10.05 29.05
CA TYR A 118 7.46 -8.92 29.28
C TYR A 118 8.73 -9.30 30.04
N GLU A 119 8.68 -10.23 31.01
CA GLU A 119 9.89 -10.65 31.75
C GLU A 119 10.95 -11.27 30.82
N ARG A 120 10.52 -12.11 29.86
CA ARG A 120 11.44 -12.76 28.92
C ARG A 120 12.00 -11.75 27.91
N ALA A 121 11.16 -10.85 27.42
CA ALA A 121 11.59 -9.78 26.52
C ALA A 121 12.63 -8.88 27.19
N LEU A 122 12.41 -8.51 28.46
CA LEU A 122 13.32 -7.67 29.24
C LEU A 122 14.69 -8.35 29.42
N ASN A 123 14.71 -9.62 29.87
CA ASN A 123 15.95 -10.40 29.98
C ASN A 123 16.72 -10.50 28.65
N ARG A 124 16.01 -10.60 27.52
CA ARG A 124 16.65 -10.62 26.19
C ARG A 124 17.25 -9.26 25.82
N TYR A 125 16.54 -8.16 26.09
CA TYR A 125 17.08 -6.83 25.82
C TYR A 125 18.28 -6.48 26.71
N GLU A 126 18.28 -6.91 27.98
CA GLU A 126 19.45 -6.81 28.85
C GLU A 126 20.64 -7.61 28.30
N TYR A 127 20.40 -8.84 27.84
CA TYR A 127 21.45 -9.64 27.22
C TYR A 127 21.97 -9.04 25.91
N ILE A 128 21.11 -8.36 25.12
CA ILE A 128 21.53 -7.62 23.93
C ILE A 128 22.49 -6.47 24.29
N LEU A 129 22.23 -5.74 25.38
CA LEU A 129 23.14 -4.69 25.86
C LEU A 129 24.51 -5.22 26.25
N GLU A 130 24.57 -6.37 26.93
CA GLU A 130 25.84 -7.02 27.26
C GLU A 130 26.63 -7.37 25.99
N LEU A 131 25.95 -7.89 24.97
CA LEU A 131 26.58 -8.22 23.70
C LEU A 131 27.05 -6.96 22.96
N TYR A 132 26.32 -5.85 23.00
CA TYR A 132 26.79 -4.59 22.42
C TYR A 132 28.01 -4.03 23.15
N ARG A 133 28.05 -4.08 24.49
CA ARG A 133 29.19 -3.66 25.31
C ARG A 133 30.44 -4.51 25.10
N SER A 134 30.28 -5.75 24.64
CA SER A 134 31.39 -6.66 24.33
C SER A 134 32.14 -6.30 23.04
N ILE A 135 31.54 -5.45 22.17
CA ILE A 135 32.15 -5.02 20.92
C ILE A 135 32.98 -3.74 21.18
N PRO A 136 34.28 -3.72 20.82
CA PRO A 136 35.12 -2.54 21.01
C PRO A 136 34.60 -1.32 20.21
N PRO A 137 34.43 -0.15 20.85
CA PRO A 137 33.90 1.04 20.19
C PRO A 137 34.79 1.53 19.03
N ASP A 138 36.10 1.24 19.08
CA ASP A 138 37.06 1.53 18.02
C ASP A 138 36.79 0.77 16.72
N LYS A 139 36.06 -0.35 16.78
CA LYS A 139 35.76 -1.21 15.62
C LYS A 139 34.36 -0.99 15.06
N LEU A 140 33.40 -0.63 15.92
CA LEU A 140 32.03 -0.35 15.53
C LEU A 140 31.41 0.61 16.54
N ASN A 141 30.98 1.78 16.06
CA ASN A 141 30.22 2.71 16.89
C ASN A 141 28.77 2.23 16.99
N LEU A 142 28.32 1.93 18.21
CA LEU A 142 27.00 1.36 18.52
C LEU A 142 26.20 2.25 19.48
N THR A 143 26.57 3.53 19.60
CA THR A 143 25.99 4.44 20.60
C THR A 143 24.48 4.65 20.40
N GLU A 144 24.02 4.69 19.16
CA GLU A 144 22.60 4.89 18.84
C GLU A 144 21.80 3.62 19.15
N GLU A 145 22.29 2.46 18.74
CA GLU A 145 21.65 1.16 18.98
C GLU A 145 21.57 0.83 20.48
N ILE A 146 22.60 1.17 21.25
CA ILE A 146 22.60 1.02 22.72
C ILE A 146 21.53 1.93 23.33
N ALA A 147 21.38 3.16 22.86
CA ALA A 147 20.36 4.08 23.34
C ALA A 147 18.94 3.58 23.04
N GLU A 148 18.71 3.03 21.84
CA GLU A 148 17.41 2.45 21.47
C GLU A 148 17.04 1.26 22.35
N ILE A 149 17.97 0.34 22.61
CA ILE A 149 17.69 -0.82 23.48
C ILE A 149 17.46 -0.37 24.93
N ASN A 150 18.21 0.61 25.43
CA ASN A 150 17.96 1.19 26.76
C ASN A 150 16.54 1.77 26.85
N GLN A 151 16.09 2.52 25.82
CA GLN A 151 14.73 3.04 25.79
C GLN A 151 13.69 1.91 25.79
N LYS A 152 13.88 0.87 24.98
CA LYS A 152 12.97 -0.31 24.95
C LYS A 152 12.89 -1.00 26.31
N ILE A 153 13.99 -1.08 27.06
CA ILE A 153 14.02 -1.65 28.40
C ILE A 153 13.22 -0.78 29.38
N GLU A 154 13.44 0.54 29.37
CA GLU A 154 12.68 1.46 30.22
C GLU A 154 11.18 1.41 29.91
N ASP A 155 10.80 1.40 28.63
CA ASP A 155 9.40 1.26 28.21
C ASP A 155 8.76 -0.05 28.66
N LEU A 156 9.55 -1.13 28.73
CA LEU A 156 9.09 -2.44 29.21
C LEU A 156 9.01 -2.52 30.73
N LYS A 157 9.93 -1.87 31.45
CA LYS A 157 9.86 -1.77 32.93
C LYS A 157 8.63 -1.03 33.41
N VAL A 158 8.12 -0.06 32.64
CA VAL A 158 6.86 0.66 32.96
C VAL A 158 5.62 -0.22 32.76
N LYS A 159 5.71 -1.26 31.93
CA LYS A 159 4.59 -2.19 31.62
C LYS A 159 4.61 -3.49 32.45
N TYR A 160 5.70 -3.72 33.17
CA TYR A 160 5.90 -4.81 34.11
C TYR A 160 5.31 -4.44 35.47
#